data_AF-R9MV76-F1
#
_entry.id   AF-R9MV76-F1
#
_cell.length_a   1.000
_cell.length_b   1.000
_cell.length_c   1.000
_cell.angle_alpha   90.00
_cell.angle_beta   90.00
_cell.angle_gamma   90.00
#
_symmetry.space_group_name_H-M   'P 1'
#
loop_
_entity.id
_entity.type
_entity.pdbx_description
1 polymer ?
#
loop_
_entity_poly.entity_id
_entity_poly.type
_entity_poly.pdbx_seq_one_letter_code
_entity_poly.pdbx_strand_id
1 'polypeptide(L)'
;MYNLMNKNSKIAVFEKSKDQLDNSFVMIHETEEKLPIGFRDINSWLDRRQAAKHREHLRQLMAQCGCLNSEGFIKITHATSLNDTFWVKSENENATWETVSLYRNEFNEVISKISFEGTGLFGIDFSTTTPEFSTEGSFEKCWKREENGIYLYKRGSMGARNAGLEPYSEVYACQIGKILCKNFVDYSLTTLHKRTASKCELFTNEENGFIPLSNIFQRRVTPREMLEYYSSIGSEDAFRRMVVFDAVTFNTDRHMGNHGVIFDNDSLTVKCMAPVFDNNQSLLPYAEEQDFQQVGSYVESKIPHIGEDFVNIAKAVMSPAIRSDLINLHGFKFSYIDSDRFSKERLYTIEKIINTQISGILDKNKMYTVEVFPKQESVLSKLHNYQGQISLSRTENLTEKKIQIEK
;
A
#
# COMPACT_ATOMS: atom_id res chain seq x y z
N MET A 1 -15.98 -28.05 18.05
CA MET A 1 -14.91 -28.23 17.05
C MET A 1 -15.21 -27.39 15.82
N TYR A 2 -14.17 -26.96 15.13
CA TYR A 2 -14.21 -26.14 13.92
C TYR A 2 -13.40 -26.82 12.82
N ASN A 3 -13.84 -26.65 11.58
CA ASN A 3 -13.13 -27.11 10.40
C ASN A 3 -12.57 -25.89 9.65
N LEU A 4 -11.26 -25.90 9.38
CA LEU A 4 -10.64 -25.05 8.37
C LEU A 4 -10.93 -25.68 7.00
N MET A 5 -11.50 -24.88 6.10
CA MET A 5 -11.98 -25.30 4.80
C MET A 5 -11.26 -24.50 3.70
N ASN A 6 -11.07 -25.11 2.53
CA ASN A 6 -10.76 -24.43 1.28
C ASN A 6 -11.85 -24.80 0.28
N LYS A 7 -12.67 -23.83 -0.14
CA LYS A 7 -13.96 -24.10 -0.79
C LYS A 7 -14.72 -25.18 0.01
N ASN A 8 -15.12 -26.30 -0.60
CA ASN A 8 -15.81 -27.38 0.11
C ASN A 8 -14.88 -28.48 0.67
N SER A 9 -13.58 -28.37 0.45
CA SER A 9 -12.58 -29.33 0.95
C SER A 9 -12.20 -29.01 2.39
N LYS A 10 -12.26 -30.03 3.26
CA LYS A 10 -11.80 -29.90 4.66
C LYS A 10 -10.27 -30.00 4.68
N ILE A 11 -9.62 -29.01 5.27
CA ILE A 11 -8.16 -28.90 5.33
C ILE A 11 -7.66 -29.32 6.71
N ALA A 12 -8.31 -28.84 7.76
CA ALA A 12 -7.92 -29.17 9.13
C ALA A 12 -9.08 -29.04 10.11
N VAL A 13 -8.90 -29.61 11.30
CA VAL A 13 -9.81 -29.55 12.43
C VAL A 13 -9.09 -28.93 13.63
N PHE A 14 -9.76 -28.02 14.30
CA PHE A 14 -9.27 -27.37 15.50
C PHE A 14 -10.40 -27.16 16.51
N GLU A 15 -10.04 -26.97 17.78
CA GLU A 15 -11.01 -26.68 18.82
C GLU A 15 -10.55 -25.56 19.73
N LYS A 16 -11.50 -24.94 20.44
CA LYS A 16 -11.17 -23.94 21.44
C LYS A 16 -10.43 -24.62 22.59
N SER A 17 -9.38 -23.99 23.09
CA SER A 17 -8.66 -24.45 24.28
C SER A 17 -9.65 -24.69 25.43
N LYS A 18 -9.43 -25.77 26.18
CA LYS A 18 -10.25 -26.11 27.37
C LYS A 18 -9.84 -25.32 28.60
N ASP A 19 -8.70 -24.64 28.54
CA ASP A 19 -8.25 -23.74 29.59
C ASP A 19 -9.12 -22.47 29.55
N GLN A 20 -9.83 -22.21 30.65
CA GLN A 20 -10.73 -21.06 30.77
C GLN A 20 -10.00 -19.71 30.77
N LEU A 21 -8.67 -19.72 30.98
CA LEU A 21 -7.82 -18.53 30.90
C LEU A 21 -7.23 -18.34 29.50
N ASP A 22 -7.39 -19.32 28.60
CA ASP A 22 -6.85 -19.29 27.25
C ASP A 22 -7.99 -19.28 26.20
N ASN A 23 -8.12 -18.16 25.50
CA ASN A 23 -9.09 -18.03 24.42
C ASN A 23 -8.54 -18.47 23.05
N SER A 24 -7.41 -19.18 23.02
CA SER A 24 -6.81 -19.70 21.79
C SER A 24 -7.52 -20.94 21.26
N PHE A 25 -7.19 -21.26 20.01
CA PHE A 25 -7.54 -22.50 19.34
C PHE A 25 -6.34 -23.44 19.28
N VAL A 26 -6.60 -24.74 19.43
CA VAL A 26 -5.62 -25.81 19.31
C VAL A 26 -5.95 -26.66 18.10
N MET A 27 -4.94 -26.90 17.27
CA MET A 27 -5.05 -27.82 16.12
C MET A 27 -5.21 -29.25 16.61
N ILE A 28 -6.23 -29.95 16.10
CA ILE A 28 -6.52 -31.34 16.45
C ILE A 28 -6.03 -32.29 15.37
N HIS A 29 -6.29 -31.95 14.11
CA HIS A 29 -5.98 -32.82 12.99
C HIS A 29 -5.79 -32.00 11.71
N GLU A 30 -4.73 -32.29 10.96
CA GLU A 30 -4.52 -31.80 9.60
C GLU A 30 -4.79 -32.93 8.62
N THR A 31 -5.49 -32.64 7.53
CA THR A 31 -5.70 -33.61 6.44
C THR A 31 -4.47 -33.67 5.53
N GLU A 32 -4.50 -34.51 4.50
CA GLU A 32 -3.45 -34.52 3.46
C GLU A 32 -3.48 -33.28 2.55
N GLU A 33 -4.56 -32.48 2.63
CA GLU A 33 -4.70 -31.24 1.88
C GLU A 33 -3.75 -30.15 2.40
N LYS A 34 -3.37 -29.23 1.50
CA LYS A 34 -2.40 -28.19 1.84
C LYS A 34 -3.02 -27.08 2.71
N LEU A 35 -2.31 -26.72 3.76
CA LEU A 35 -2.59 -25.52 4.55
C LEU A 35 -2.36 -24.23 3.74
N PRO A 36 -2.99 -23.10 4.14
CA PRO A 36 -2.78 -21.81 3.49
C PRO A 36 -1.30 -21.43 3.37
N ILE A 37 -0.93 -20.72 2.30
CA ILE A 37 0.43 -20.19 2.14
C ILE A 37 0.74 -19.27 3.33
N GLY A 38 1.93 -19.41 3.93
CA GLY A 38 2.32 -18.62 5.11
C GLY A 38 1.55 -18.97 6.39
N PHE A 39 0.84 -20.09 6.43
CA PHE A 39 0.23 -20.61 7.65
C PHE A 39 1.31 -20.97 8.67
N ARG A 40 1.17 -20.45 9.89
CA ARG A 40 2.05 -20.77 11.03
C ARG A 40 1.29 -21.60 12.04
N ASP A 41 0.15 -21.06 12.45
CA ASP A 41 -0.79 -21.65 13.37
C ASP A 41 -2.16 -21.00 13.15
N ILE A 42 -3.21 -21.67 13.64
CA ILE A 42 -4.59 -21.24 13.43
C ILE A 42 -4.89 -19.87 14.07
N ASN A 43 -4.30 -19.56 15.21
CA ASN A 43 -4.55 -18.29 15.92
C ASN A 43 -3.93 -17.12 15.14
N SER A 44 -2.68 -17.26 14.72
CA SER A 44 -1.99 -16.26 13.89
C SER A 44 -2.66 -16.08 12.52
N TRP A 45 -3.27 -17.13 11.97
CA TRP A 45 -4.00 -17.06 10.70
C TRP A 45 -5.35 -16.33 10.87
N LEU A 46 -6.12 -16.65 11.91
CA LEU A 46 -7.36 -15.96 12.26
C LEU A 46 -7.12 -14.49 12.59
N ASP A 47 -6.08 -14.18 13.38
CA ASP A 47 -5.74 -12.81 13.79
C ASP A 47 -5.44 -11.91 12.58
N ARG A 48 -4.72 -12.43 11.59
CA ARG A 48 -4.42 -11.73 10.33
C ARG A 48 -5.66 -11.45 9.50
N ARG A 49 -6.66 -12.34 9.53
CA ARG A 49 -7.97 -12.13 8.88
C ARG A 49 -8.87 -11.19 9.63
N GLN A 50 -8.62 -10.94 10.91
CA GLN A 50 -9.30 -9.92 11.69
C GLN A 50 -8.65 -8.53 11.48
N ALA A 51 -8.32 -8.23 10.22
CA ALA A 51 -7.45 -7.13 9.81
C ALA A 51 -7.97 -5.73 10.19
N ALA A 52 -9.29 -5.58 10.30
CA ALA A 52 -9.92 -4.28 10.56
C ALA A 52 -9.82 -3.80 12.01
N LYS A 53 -9.33 -4.62 12.96
CA LYS A 53 -9.30 -4.30 14.40
C LYS A 53 -8.56 -3.00 14.76
N HIS A 54 -7.70 -2.51 13.87
CA HIS A 54 -6.95 -1.26 14.05
C HIS A 54 -7.70 -0.01 13.59
N ARG A 55 -8.78 -0.14 12.81
CA ARG A 55 -9.64 0.97 12.41
C ARG A 55 -10.66 1.20 13.52
N GLU A 56 -10.56 2.32 14.24
CA GLU A 56 -11.33 2.56 15.48
C GLU A 56 -12.84 2.32 15.32
N HIS A 57 -13.43 2.85 14.24
CA HIS A 57 -14.85 2.66 13.94
C HIS A 57 -15.22 1.19 13.71
N LEU A 58 -14.41 0.43 12.97
CA LEU A 58 -14.65 -0.99 12.75
C LEU A 58 -14.39 -1.82 14.01
N ARG A 59 -13.43 -1.43 14.84
CA ARG A 59 -13.22 -2.07 16.14
C ARG A 59 -14.45 -1.93 17.05
N GLN A 60 -15.05 -0.74 17.09
CA GLN A 60 -16.31 -0.51 17.82
C GLN A 60 -17.45 -1.35 17.24
N LEU A 61 -17.57 -1.41 15.92
CA LEU A 61 -18.55 -2.24 15.23
C LEU A 61 -18.37 -3.72 15.56
N MET A 62 -17.14 -4.23 15.46
CA MET A 62 -16.81 -5.60 15.81
C MET A 62 -17.13 -5.91 17.29
N ALA A 63 -16.95 -4.95 18.19
CA ALA A 63 -17.35 -5.10 19.60
C ALA A 63 -18.86 -5.30 19.74
N GLN A 64 -19.65 -4.49 19.04
CA GLN A 64 -21.11 -4.56 19.05
C GLN A 64 -21.62 -5.86 18.43
N CYS A 65 -20.95 -6.37 17.39
CA CYS A 65 -21.28 -7.65 16.74
C CYS A 65 -20.75 -8.87 17.52
N GLY A 66 -20.07 -8.69 18.65
CA GLY A 66 -19.40 -9.79 19.37
C GLY A 66 -18.22 -10.42 18.61
N CYS A 67 -17.69 -9.74 17.59
CA CYS A 67 -16.63 -10.19 16.69
C CYS A 67 -15.22 -9.76 17.11
N LEU A 68 -15.03 -9.25 18.34
CA LEU A 68 -13.70 -8.85 18.82
C LEU A 68 -12.79 -10.03 19.13
N ASN A 69 -13.36 -11.15 19.57
CA ASN A 69 -12.59 -12.38 19.75
C ASN A 69 -12.75 -13.29 18.53
N SER A 70 -11.80 -14.20 18.36
CA SER A 70 -11.72 -15.09 17.19
C SER A 70 -12.93 -16.02 17.05
N GLU A 71 -13.55 -16.45 18.15
CA GLU A 71 -14.75 -17.29 18.12
C GLU A 71 -15.97 -16.55 17.56
N GLY A 72 -16.24 -15.34 18.05
CA GLY A 72 -17.30 -14.49 17.52
C GLY A 72 -17.01 -14.05 16.08
N PHE A 73 -15.75 -13.78 15.75
CA PHE A 73 -15.33 -13.49 14.39
C PHE A 73 -15.64 -14.66 13.43
N ILE A 74 -15.30 -15.91 13.80
CA ILE A 74 -15.66 -17.11 13.04
C ILE A 74 -17.18 -17.21 12.90
N LYS A 75 -17.93 -17.06 13.99
CA LYS A 75 -19.38 -17.22 14.00
C LYS A 75 -20.11 -16.25 13.06
N ILE A 76 -19.61 -15.03 12.92
CA ILE A 76 -20.27 -13.97 12.12
C ILE A 76 -19.74 -13.92 10.69
N THR A 77 -18.46 -14.21 10.47
CA THR A 77 -17.81 -13.97 9.16
C THR A 77 -17.35 -15.24 8.46
N HIS A 78 -17.38 -16.38 9.15
CA HIS A 78 -16.72 -17.60 8.73
C HIS A 78 -15.21 -17.43 8.46
N ALA A 79 -14.60 -16.35 8.98
CA ALA A 79 -13.24 -15.93 8.61
C ALA A 79 -13.02 -15.88 7.08
N THR A 80 -14.06 -15.60 6.30
CA THR A 80 -13.95 -15.41 4.85
C THR A 80 -13.20 -14.10 4.55
N SER A 81 -12.56 -14.03 3.39
CA SER A 81 -11.93 -12.80 2.89
C SER A 81 -12.03 -12.71 1.37
N LEU A 82 -11.73 -11.54 0.82
CA LEU A 82 -11.57 -11.36 -0.63
C LEU A 82 -10.11 -11.59 -1.08
N ASN A 83 -9.29 -12.29 -0.28
CA ASN A 83 -7.93 -12.63 -0.66
C ASN A 83 -7.83 -14.06 -1.21
N ASP A 84 -8.67 -15.00 -0.78
CA ASP A 84 -8.57 -16.41 -1.17
C ASP A 84 -9.89 -17.15 -0.88
N THR A 85 -9.89 -18.48 -1.00
CA THR A 85 -11.07 -19.33 -0.78
C THR A 85 -11.07 -20.12 0.53
N PHE A 86 -10.23 -19.74 1.49
CA PHE A 86 -10.20 -20.37 2.81
C PHE A 86 -11.22 -19.72 3.76
N TRP A 87 -11.84 -20.56 4.58
CA TRP A 87 -12.86 -20.16 5.55
C TRP A 87 -12.99 -21.20 6.68
N VAL A 88 -13.80 -20.90 7.68
CA VAL A 88 -14.02 -21.73 8.87
C VAL A 88 -15.51 -21.96 9.07
N LYS A 89 -15.88 -23.21 9.38
CA LYS A 89 -17.21 -23.56 9.87
C LYS A 89 -17.16 -24.40 11.13
N SER A 90 -18.25 -24.35 11.90
CA SER A 90 -18.40 -25.32 13.00
C SER A 90 -18.67 -26.72 12.45
N GLU A 91 -18.35 -27.76 13.23
CA GLU A 91 -18.51 -29.14 12.76
C GLU A 91 -19.95 -29.53 12.41
N ASN A 92 -20.92 -29.01 13.17
CA ASN A 92 -22.33 -29.32 12.99
C ASN A 92 -23.03 -28.41 11.97
N GLU A 93 -22.26 -27.59 11.26
CA GLU A 93 -22.79 -26.62 10.32
C GLU A 93 -22.78 -27.15 8.88
N ASN A 94 -23.95 -27.06 8.24
CA ASN A 94 -24.17 -27.49 6.86
C ASN A 94 -23.81 -26.41 5.82
N ALA A 95 -23.13 -25.35 6.24
CA ALA A 95 -22.62 -24.33 5.34
C ALA A 95 -21.67 -24.93 4.30
N THR A 96 -21.74 -24.36 3.10
CA THR A 96 -20.90 -24.68 1.94
C THR A 96 -20.22 -23.41 1.45
N TRP A 97 -19.19 -23.55 0.63
CA TRP A 97 -18.52 -22.41 0.03
C TRP A 97 -19.49 -21.52 -0.76
N GLU A 98 -20.41 -22.12 -1.51
CA GLU A 98 -21.48 -21.45 -2.25
C GLU A 98 -22.23 -20.44 -1.37
N THR A 99 -22.55 -20.85 -0.13
CA THR A 99 -23.39 -20.08 0.79
C THR A 99 -22.65 -18.98 1.55
N VAL A 100 -21.32 -19.09 1.71
CA VAL A 100 -20.52 -18.14 2.52
C VAL A 100 -19.54 -17.31 1.69
N SER A 101 -19.33 -17.67 0.42
CA SER A 101 -18.33 -17.02 -0.43
C SER A 101 -18.65 -15.54 -0.66
N LEU A 102 -17.70 -14.68 -0.28
CA LEU A 102 -17.72 -13.25 -0.59
C LEU A 102 -17.65 -12.97 -2.10
N TYR A 103 -17.19 -13.93 -2.91
CA TYR A 103 -17.16 -13.81 -4.37
C TYR A 103 -18.53 -14.04 -5.01
N ARG A 104 -19.43 -14.79 -4.36
CA ARG A 104 -20.75 -15.16 -4.91
C ARG A 104 -21.92 -14.38 -4.32
N ASN A 105 -21.81 -13.97 -3.06
CA ASN A 105 -22.94 -13.43 -2.31
C ASN A 105 -22.89 -11.89 -2.19
N GLU A 106 -24.06 -11.30 -1.96
CA GLU A 106 -24.22 -9.87 -1.68
C GLU A 106 -23.59 -9.47 -0.34
N PHE A 107 -23.09 -8.24 -0.28
CA PHE A 107 -22.53 -7.69 0.95
C PHE A 107 -23.61 -7.03 1.81
N ASN A 108 -23.36 -6.98 3.12
CA ASN A 108 -24.21 -6.20 4.01
C ASN A 108 -24.00 -4.70 3.78
N GLU A 109 -24.88 -4.06 2.99
CA GLU A 109 -24.78 -2.62 2.69
C GLU A 109 -24.80 -1.73 3.93
N VAL A 110 -25.46 -2.16 5.01
CA VAL A 110 -25.51 -1.42 6.27
C VAL A 110 -24.13 -1.41 6.94
N ILE A 111 -23.41 -2.54 6.93
CA ILE A 111 -22.04 -2.62 7.42
C ILE A 111 -21.07 -1.88 6.52
N SER A 112 -21.20 -1.99 5.21
CA SER A 112 -20.39 -1.21 4.28
C SER A 112 -20.59 0.30 4.49
N LYS A 113 -21.82 0.77 4.73
CA LYS A 113 -22.11 2.18 5.05
C LYS A 113 -21.50 2.60 6.40
N ILE A 114 -21.67 1.80 7.45
CA ILE A 114 -21.14 2.12 8.78
C ILE A 114 -19.61 2.08 8.83
N SER A 115 -18.98 1.14 8.12
CA SER A 115 -17.52 1.07 7.99
C SER A 115 -16.92 2.36 7.44
N PHE A 116 -17.71 3.09 6.66
CA PHE A 116 -17.31 4.32 5.97
C PHE A 116 -17.75 5.60 6.68
N GLU A 117 -18.91 5.59 7.34
CA GLU A 117 -19.50 6.76 8.01
C GLU A 117 -19.21 6.83 9.51
N GLY A 118 -18.82 5.72 10.16
CA GLY A 118 -18.52 5.67 11.59
C GLY A 118 -19.74 5.86 12.52
N THR A 119 -20.96 5.78 11.98
CA THR A 119 -22.21 5.93 12.74
C THR A 119 -22.61 4.59 13.38
N GLY A 120 -22.76 4.52 14.71
CA GLY A 120 -23.04 3.27 15.45
C GLY A 120 -24.37 2.56 15.11
N LEU A 121 -24.53 1.33 15.60
CA LEU A 121 -25.67 0.44 15.30
C LEU A 121 -26.85 0.59 16.28
N PHE A 122 -28.08 0.57 15.75
CA PHE A 122 -29.28 0.11 16.48
C PHE A 122 -30.05 -0.90 15.61
N GLY A 123 -30.19 -2.15 16.09
CA GLY A 123 -31.17 -3.12 15.58
C GLY A 123 -30.88 -3.83 14.26
N ILE A 124 -29.62 -4.08 13.89
CA ILE A 124 -29.26 -4.68 12.59
C ILE A 124 -29.11 -6.19 12.67
N ASP A 125 -29.80 -6.88 11.76
CA ASP A 125 -29.70 -8.31 11.53
C ASP A 125 -28.55 -8.58 10.53
N PHE A 126 -27.60 -9.43 10.93
CA PHE A 126 -26.36 -9.69 10.18
C PHE A 126 -26.51 -10.91 9.27
N SER A 127 -27.56 -10.94 8.46
CA SER A 127 -27.89 -12.09 7.61
C SER A 127 -26.99 -12.24 6.37
N THR A 128 -26.07 -11.30 6.13
CA THR A 128 -25.21 -11.25 4.94
C THR A 128 -23.73 -11.05 5.28
N THR A 129 -22.86 -11.51 4.39
CA THR A 129 -21.39 -11.48 4.55
C THR A 129 -20.82 -10.05 4.50
N THR A 130 -19.73 -9.79 5.24
CA THR A 130 -19.05 -8.48 5.26
C THR A 130 -17.54 -8.64 5.03
N PRO A 131 -17.00 -8.17 3.89
CA PRO A 131 -15.55 -8.21 3.64
C PRO A 131 -14.78 -7.16 4.45
N GLU A 132 -15.44 -6.14 5.01
CA GLU A 132 -14.81 -5.00 5.68
C GLU A 132 -13.97 -5.43 6.87
N PHE A 133 -14.40 -6.43 7.64
CA PHE A 133 -13.66 -6.92 8.81
C PHE A 133 -12.35 -7.61 8.46
N SER A 134 -12.26 -8.15 7.23
CA SER A 134 -11.08 -8.85 6.71
C SER A 134 -10.14 -7.99 5.86
N THR A 135 -10.52 -6.74 5.61
CA THR A 135 -9.75 -5.83 4.76
C THR A 135 -8.70 -5.08 5.58
N GLU A 136 -7.42 -5.28 5.24
CA GLU A 136 -6.25 -4.62 5.84
C GLU A 136 -6.13 -3.15 5.47
N GLY A 137 -5.37 -2.38 6.26
CA GLY A 137 -4.99 -0.98 5.99
C GLY A 137 -5.76 0.06 6.80
N SER A 138 -5.18 1.27 6.90
CA SER A 138 -5.62 2.33 7.81
C SER A 138 -6.66 3.30 7.22
N PHE A 139 -6.65 3.50 5.91
CA PHE A 139 -7.57 4.42 5.23
C PHE A 139 -9.03 3.93 5.26
N GLU A 140 -9.97 4.87 5.29
CA GLU A 140 -11.41 4.59 5.17
C GLU A 140 -11.68 3.93 3.81
N LYS A 141 -12.15 2.68 3.86
CA LYS A 141 -12.45 1.89 2.68
C LYS A 141 -13.51 0.84 2.93
N CYS A 142 -14.29 0.58 1.89
CA CYS A 142 -15.32 -0.44 1.85
C CYS A 142 -15.33 -1.14 0.50
N TRP A 143 -15.78 -2.38 0.49
CA TRP A 143 -16.03 -3.10 -0.74
C TRP A 143 -17.50 -2.91 -1.14
N LYS A 144 -17.74 -2.84 -2.44
CA LYS A 144 -19.09 -2.87 -2.99
C LYS A 144 -19.16 -3.90 -4.10
N ARG A 145 -20.23 -4.68 -4.09
CA ARG A 145 -20.64 -5.46 -5.25
C ARG A 145 -21.44 -4.55 -6.17
N GLU A 146 -21.07 -4.55 -7.44
CA GLU A 146 -21.78 -3.87 -8.52
C GLU A 146 -22.14 -4.91 -9.57
N GLU A 147 -23.02 -4.55 -10.52
CA GLU A 147 -23.52 -5.47 -11.54
C GLU A 147 -22.40 -6.17 -12.34
N ASN A 148 -21.26 -5.48 -12.51
CA ASN A 148 -20.14 -5.94 -13.34
C ASN A 148 -18.92 -6.40 -12.53
N GLY A 149 -18.96 -6.42 -11.19
CA GLY A 149 -17.80 -6.85 -10.41
C GLY A 149 -17.82 -6.41 -8.94
N ILE A 150 -16.71 -6.68 -8.25
CA ILE A 150 -16.48 -6.25 -6.87
C ILE A 150 -15.44 -5.14 -6.88
N TYR A 151 -15.74 -4.03 -6.21
CA TYR A 151 -14.90 -2.82 -6.23
C TYR A 151 -14.52 -2.36 -4.83
N LEU A 152 -13.26 -1.97 -4.66
CA LEU A 152 -12.79 -1.28 -3.46
C LEU A 152 -12.97 0.22 -3.65
N TYR A 153 -13.64 0.85 -2.70
CA TYR A 153 -13.71 2.30 -2.59
C TYR A 153 -12.79 2.74 -1.46
N LYS A 154 -11.88 3.67 -1.73
CA LYS A 154 -10.91 4.19 -0.74
C LYS A 154 -10.96 5.70 -0.72
N ARG A 155 -11.14 6.29 0.46
CA ARG A 155 -11.16 7.75 0.62
C ARG A 155 -9.79 8.28 0.98
N GLY A 156 -9.62 9.57 0.72
CA GLY A 156 -8.54 10.35 1.31
C GLY A 156 -8.75 10.58 2.79
N SER A 157 -7.64 10.83 3.50
CA SER A 157 -7.68 11.12 4.93
C SER A 157 -8.36 12.47 5.23
N MET A 158 -8.62 12.72 6.50
CA MET A 158 -9.27 13.93 7.00
C MET A 158 -8.54 14.48 8.23
N GLY A 159 -8.91 15.70 8.63
CA GLY A 159 -8.46 16.30 9.90
C GLY A 159 -7.19 17.14 9.79
N ALA A 160 -6.46 17.08 8.67
CA ALA A 160 -5.34 17.97 8.37
C ALA A 160 -5.61 18.82 7.12
N ARG A 161 -4.99 20.01 7.05
CA ARG A 161 -5.16 20.96 5.94
C ARG A 161 -4.77 20.36 4.58
N ASN A 162 -3.71 19.57 4.55
CA ASN A 162 -3.15 18.94 3.37
C ASN A 162 -3.67 17.51 3.12
N ALA A 163 -4.69 17.06 3.87
CA ALA A 163 -5.30 15.75 3.70
C ALA A 163 -6.34 15.70 2.58
N GLY A 164 -6.58 14.50 2.04
CA GLY A 164 -7.68 14.23 1.11
C GLY A 164 -7.30 14.18 -0.36
N LEU A 165 -6.01 14.32 -0.70
CA LEU A 165 -5.50 14.21 -2.07
C LEU A 165 -5.05 12.80 -2.45
N GLU A 166 -5.03 11.86 -1.51
CA GLU A 166 -4.59 10.48 -1.72
C GLU A 166 -5.39 9.72 -2.81
N PRO A 167 -6.71 9.92 -2.98
CA PRO A 167 -7.46 9.34 -4.09
C PRO A 167 -6.97 9.81 -5.47
N TYR A 168 -6.55 11.08 -5.57
CA TYR A 168 -5.99 11.60 -6.82
C TYR A 168 -4.63 10.98 -7.09
N SER A 169 -3.81 10.81 -6.05
CA SER A 169 -2.52 10.11 -6.17
C SER A 169 -2.67 8.70 -6.70
N GLU A 170 -3.63 7.89 -6.19
CA GLU A 170 -3.91 6.55 -6.75
C GLU A 170 -4.17 6.61 -8.27
N VAL A 171 -5.08 7.50 -8.67
CA VAL A 171 -5.58 7.56 -10.05
C VAL A 171 -4.55 8.15 -11.01
N TYR A 172 -3.84 9.21 -10.62
CA TYR A 172 -2.75 9.75 -11.44
C TYR A 172 -1.58 8.77 -11.53
N ALA A 173 -1.27 8.05 -10.45
CA ALA A 173 -0.21 7.05 -10.45
C ALA A 173 -0.46 5.93 -11.47
N CYS A 174 -1.72 5.57 -11.77
CA CYS A 174 -2.04 4.64 -12.86
C CYS A 174 -1.48 5.07 -14.22
N GLN A 175 -1.43 6.37 -14.53
CA GLN A 175 -0.96 6.83 -15.84
C GLN A 175 0.53 6.54 -16.05
N ILE A 176 1.33 6.59 -14.98
CA ILE A 176 2.74 6.19 -15.02
C ILE A 176 2.88 4.67 -14.87
N GLY A 177 2.10 4.08 -13.96
CA GLY A 177 2.07 2.65 -13.69
C GLY A 177 1.82 1.82 -14.95
N LYS A 178 0.86 2.22 -15.79
CA LYS A 178 0.55 1.57 -17.07
C LYS A 178 1.69 1.58 -18.08
N ILE A 179 2.63 2.52 -17.96
CA ILE A 179 3.80 2.62 -18.84
C ILE A 179 4.94 1.76 -18.29
N LEU A 180 5.21 1.84 -16.98
CA LEU A 180 6.37 1.19 -16.36
C LEU A 180 6.11 -0.25 -15.89
N CYS A 181 4.89 -0.59 -15.50
CA CYS A 181 4.54 -1.86 -14.89
C CYS A 181 3.62 -2.64 -15.83
N LYS A 182 3.96 -3.91 -16.09
CA LYS A 182 3.14 -4.79 -16.94
C LYS A 182 1.77 -5.09 -16.32
N ASN A 183 1.73 -5.28 -15.00
CA ASN A 183 0.53 -5.53 -14.22
C ASN A 183 0.40 -4.43 -13.16
N PHE A 184 -0.64 -3.61 -13.28
CA PHE A 184 -0.93 -2.49 -12.39
C PHE A 184 -2.44 -2.43 -12.17
N VAL A 185 -2.90 -2.16 -10.94
CA VAL A 185 -4.33 -2.04 -10.66
C VAL A 185 -4.86 -0.71 -11.19
N ASP A 186 -5.96 -0.77 -11.93
CA ASP A 186 -6.61 0.41 -12.46
C ASP A 186 -7.50 1.07 -11.41
N TYR A 187 -7.24 2.36 -11.17
CA TYR A 187 -8.04 3.21 -10.31
C TYR A 187 -8.76 4.28 -11.13
N SER A 188 -9.98 4.60 -10.71
CA SER A 188 -10.76 5.73 -11.20
C SER A 188 -11.17 6.63 -10.05
N LEU A 189 -11.33 7.92 -10.33
CA LEU A 189 -11.92 8.85 -9.36
C LEU A 189 -13.43 8.68 -9.36
N THR A 190 -14.01 8.70 -8.17
CA THR A 190 -15.45 8.67 -7.98
C THR A 190 -15.86 9.55 -6.80
N THR A 191 -17.15 9.79 -6.68
CA THR A 191 -17.75 10.43 -5.51
C THR A 191 -18.53 9.41 -4.72
N LEU A 192 -18.13 9.20 -3.46
CA LEU A 192 -18.82 8.33 -2.53
C LEU A 192 -19.26 9.14 -1.31
N HIS A 193 -20.56 9.17 -1.03
CA HIS A 193 -21.17 9.99 0.03
C HIS A 193 -20.73 11.47 -0.01
N LYS A 194 -20.77 12.07 -1.22
CA LYS A 194 -20.37 13.48 -1.49
C LYS A 194 -18.89 13.79 -1.25
N ARG A 195 -18.02 12.77 -1.19
CA ARG A 195 -16.58 12.94 -0.98
C ARG A 195 -15.79 12.20 -2.05
N THR A 196 -14.65 12.75 -2.44
CA THR A 196 -13.75 12.11 -3.40
C THR A 196 -13.22 10.79 -2.85
N ALA A 197 -13.27 9.76 -3.68
CA ALA A 197 -12.70 8.45 -3.43
C ALA A 197 -12.02 7.92 -4.69
N SER A 198 -11.08 7.01 -4.51
CA SER A 198 -10.58 6.16 -5.59
C SER A 198 -11.37 4.86 -5.59
N LYS A 199 -11.57 4.31 -6.79
CA LYS A 199 -12.27 3.05 -7.03
C LYS A 199 -11.39 2.14 -7.87
N CYS A 200 -11.16 0.91 -7.42
CA CYS A 200 -10.53 -0.14 -8.22
C CYS A 200 -11.31 -1.44 -8.16
N GLU A 201 -11.17 -2.25 -9.21
CA GLU A 201 -11.74 -3.59 -9.27
C GLU A 201 -10.91 -4.58 -8.45
N LEU A 202 -11.58 -5.56 -7.84
CA LEU A 202 -10.94 -6.68 -7.17
C LEU A 202 -10.14 -7.52 -8.18
N PHE A 203 -8.86 -7.77 -7.89
CA PHE A 203 -7.99 -8.57 -8.76
C PHE A 203 -7.89 -10.07 -8.38
N THR A 204 -8.55 -10.47 -7.29
CA THR A 204 -8.68 -11.87 -6.85
C THR A 204 -10.04 -12.44 -7.24
N ASN A 205 -10.13 -13.76 -7.27
CA ASN A 205 -11.37 -14.49 -7.54
C ASN A 205 -11.27 -15.91 -6.96
N GLU A 206 -12.26 -16.75 -7.23
CA GLU A 206 -12.28 -18.14 -6.73
C GLU A 206 -11.15 -19.03 -7.27
N GLU A 207 -10.51 -18.65 -8.37
CA GLU A 207 -9.35 -19.35 -8.95
C GLU A 207 -8.02 -18.76 -8.44
N ASN A 208 -7.94 -17.44 -8.33
CA ASN A 208 -6.71 -16.70 -8.07
C ASN A 208 -6.79 -15.98 -6.71
N GLY A 209 -5.98 -16.45 -5.75
CA GLY A 209 -5.81 -15.84 -4.44
C GLY A 209 -4.63 -14.87 -4.41
N PHE A 210 -4.59 -14.03 -3.38
CA PHE A 210 -3.53 -13.08 -3.09
C PHE A 210 -3.00 -13.28 -1.67
N ILE A 211 -1.68 -13.25 -1.52
CA ILE A 211 -1.04 -13.21 -0.21
C ILE A 211 0.03 -12.11 -0.18
N PRO A 212 -0.03 -11.17 0.79
CA PRO A 212 1.00 -10.15 0.92
C PRO A 212 2.31 -10.75 1.38
N LEU A 213 3.42 -10.12 1.00
CA LEU A 213 4.77 -10.60 1.30
C LEU A 213 5.04 -10.66 2.82
N SER A 214 4.40 -9.80 3.60
CA SER A 214 4.42 -9.80 5.07
C SER A 214 3.97 -11.15 5.65
N ASN A 215 2.98 -11.79 5.03
CA ASN A 215 2.42 -13.07 5.46
C ASN A 215 3.27 -14.27 5.02
N ILE A 216 4.06 -14.11 3.95
CA ILE A 216 5.00 -15.14 3.47
C ILE A 216 6.23 -15.20 4.37
N PHE A 217 6.92 -14.09 4.59
CA PHE A 217 8.17 -14.09 5.35
C PHE A 217 7.99 -13.95 6.85
N GLN A 218 7.00 -13.17 7.31
CA GLN A 218 6.73 -12.93 8.74
C GLN A 218 7.94 -12.43 9.54
N ARG A 219 8.85 -11.71 8.87
CA ARG A 219 10.04 -11.06 9.43
C ARG A 219 10.42 -9.87 8.55
N ARG A 220 11.39 -9.08 9.01
CA ARG A 220 12.04 -8.09 8.14
C ARG A 220 12.86 -8.81 7.06
N VAL A 221 12.81 -8.27 5.85
CA VAL A 221 13.45 -8.81 4.65
C VAL A 221 14.17 -7.68 3.94
N THR A 222 15.37 -7.93 3.45
CA THR A 222 16.15 -6.96 2.68
C THR A 222 15.66 -6.87 1.24
N PRO A 223 15.93 -5.75 0.52
CA PRO A 223 15.61 -5.66 -0.92
C PRO A 223 16.24 -6.78 -1.75
N ARG A 224 17.42 -7.27 -1.35
CA ARG A 224 18.11 -8.38 -2.02
C ARG A 224 17.34 -9.70 -1.89
N GLU A 225 16.91 -10.04 -0.69
CA GLU A 225 16.10 -11.25 -0.45
C GLU A 225 14.74 -11.17 -1.16
N MET A 226 14.12 -9.98 -1.22
CA MET A 226 12.88 -9.79 -2.00
C MET A 226 13.12 -10.03 -3.50
N LEU A 227 14.21 -9.48 -4.06
CA LEU A 227 14.58 -9.68 -5.45
C LEU A 227 14.81 -11.16 -5.77
N GLU A 228 15.52 -11.87 -4.91
CA GLU A 228 15.78 -13.32 -5.04
C GLU A 228 14.48 -14.13 -5.00
N TYR A 229 13.57 -13.80 -4.08
CA TYR A 229 12.27 -14.44 -4.01
C TYR A 229 11.45 -14.23 -5.28
N TYR A 230 11.30 -12.99 -5.74
CA TYR A 230 10.56 -12.71 -6.96
C TYR A 230 11.22 -13.31 -8.21
N SER A 231 12.54 -13.39 -8.24
CA SER A 231 13.27 -14.12 -9.30
C SER A 231 12.95 -15.60 -9.30
N SER A 232 12.88 -16.24 -8.13
CA SER A 232 12.55 -17.68 -8.01
C SER A 232 11.17 -18.06 -8.56
N ILE A 233 10.25 -17.10 -8.65
CA ILE A 233 8.90 -17.26 -9.21
C ILE A 233 8.72 -16.57 -10.56
N GLY A 234 9.82 -16.25 -11.27
CA GLY A 234 9.77 -15.66 -12.61
C GLY A 234 9.25 -14.21 -12.67
N SER A 235 9.18 -13.52 -11.53
CA SER A 235 8.62 -12.16 -11.39
C SER A 235 9.68 -11.10 -11.08
N GLU A 236 10.95 -11.37 -11.36
CA GLU A 236 12.06 -10.43 -11.10
C GLU A 236 11.83 -9.05 -11.76
N ASP A 237 11.48 -9.05 -13.05
CA ASP A 237 11.24 -7.81 -13.82
C ASP A 237 10.06 -7.01 -13.23
N ALA A 238 8.99 -7.69 -12.79
CA ALA A 238 7.84 -7.05 -12.17
C ALA A 238 8.23 -6.35 -10.85
N PHE A 239 9.04 -7.01 -10.02
CA PHE A 239 9.54 -6.42 -8.77
C PHE A 239 10.45 -5.22 -9.02
N ARG A 240 11.41 -5.35 -9.95
CA ARG A 240 12.31 -4.24 -10.32
C ARG A 240 11.51 -3.03 -10.82
N ARG A 241 10.49 -3.27 -11.65
CA ARG A 241 9.61 -2.22 -12.18
C ARG A 241 8.79 -1.55 -11.09
N MET A 242 8.25 -2.29 -10.11
CA MET A 242 7.55 -1.70 -8.97
C MET A 242 8.47 -0.78 -8.15
N VAL A 243 9.69 -1.22 -7.84
CA VAL A 243 10.66 -0.41 -7.07
C VAL A 243 11.03 0.87 -7.83
N VAL A 244 11.23 0.77 -9.16
CA VAL A 244 11.53 1.94 -9.99
C VAL A 244 10.32 2.87 -10.11
N PHE A 245 9.12 2.32 -10.23
CA PHE A 245 7.88 3.08 -10.20
C PHE A 245 7.76 3.87 -8.88
N ASP A 246 7.98 3.23 -7.72
CA ASP A 246 7.91 3.90 -6.42
C ASP A 246 8.97 5.01 -6.31
N ALA A 247 10.16 4.81 -6.88
CA ALA A 247 11.20 5.84 -6.95
C ALA A 247 10.85 7.03 -7.84
N VAL A 248 10.24 6.78 -9.00
CA VAL A 248 9.79 7.83 -9.93
C VAL A 248 8.64 8.63 -9.32
N THR A 249 7.74 7.97 -8.60
CA THR A 249 6.52 8.60 -8.05
C THR A 249 6.67 9.05 -6.60
N PHE A 250 7.82 8.84 -5.96
CA PHE A 250 8.04 9.11 -4.54
C PHE A 250 7.03 8.40 -3.62
N ASN A 251 6.73 7.13 -3.90
CA ASN A 251 5.84 6.36 -3.04
C ASN A 251 6.55 5.98 -1.74
N THR A 252 6.11 6.57 -0.63
CA THR A 252 6.71 6.35 0.69
C THR A 252 6.07 5.23 1.48
N ASP A 253 5.13 4.45 0.91
CA ASP A 253 4.32 3.47 1.67
C ASP A 253 4.33 2.06 1.06
N ARG A 254 5.38 1.70 0.28
CA ARG A 254 5.55 0.33 -0.25
C ARG A 254 6.07 -0.65 0.82
N HIS A 255 5.32 -0.86 1.89
CA HIS A 255 5.63 -1.91 2.87
C HIS A 255 5.25 -3.30 2.34
N MET A 256 5.70 -4.37 3.01
CA MET A 256 5.45 -5.78 2.60
C MET A 256 3.97 -6.21 2.60
N GLY A 257 3.06 -5.35 3.04
CA GLY A 257 1.60 -5.55 2.92
C GLY A 257 1.04 -5.05 1.59
N ASN A 258 1.74 -4.09 0.95
CA ASN A 258 1.34 -3.42 -0.29
C ASN A 258 2.02 -4.04 -1.53
N HIS A 259 2.50 -5.28 -1.40
CA HIS A 259 2.92 -6.14 -2.50
C HIS A 259 2.95 -7.60 -2.05
N GLY A 260 2.89 -8.53 -2.98
CA GLY A 260 2.84 -9.96 -2.68
C GLY A 260 2.71 -10.78 -3.95
N VAL A 261 2.07 -11.94 -3.85
CA VAL A 261 1.94 -12.88 -4.97
C VAL A 261 0.50 -13.30 -5.20
N ILE A 262 0.19 -13.60 -6.46
CA ILE A 262 -1.01 -14.31 -6.86
C ILE A 262 -0.71 -15.80 -6.85
N PHE A 263 -1.64 -16.60 -6.33
CA PHE A 263 -1.53 -18.05 -6.30
C PHE A 263 -2.83 -18.70 -6.73
N ASP A 264 -2.74 -19.95 -7.17
CA ASP A 264 -3.88 -20.78 -7.49
C ASP A 264 -4.57 -21.28 -6.21
N ASN A 265 -5.85 -20.96 -6.00
CA ASN A 265 -6.56 -21.30 -4.77
C ASN A 265 -6.72 -22.82 -4.53
N ASP A 266 -6.77 -23.63 -5.60
CA ASP A 266 -6.95 -25.07 -5.47
C ASP A 266 -5.61 -25.78 -5.22
N SER A 267 -4.58 -25.48 -6.02
CA SER A 267 -3.28 -26.14 -5.92
C SER A 267 -2.28 -25.49 -4.95
N LEU A 268 -2.57 -24.25 -4.54
CA LEU A 268 -1.68 -23.34 -3.78
C LEU A 268 -0.35 -23.06 -4.47
N THR A 269 -0.32 -23.15 -5.80
CA THR A 269 0.87 -22.85 -6.60
C THR A 269 0.99 -21.35 -6.81
N VAL A 270 2.11 -20.76 -6.42
CA VAL A 270 2.41 -19.34 -6.67
C VAL A 270 2.58 -19.11 -8.17
N LYS A 271 1.78 -18.21 -8.75
CA LYS A 271 1.76 -17.92 -10.20
C LYS A 271 2.74 -16.80 -10.55
N CYS A 272 2.64 -15.66 -9.88
CA CYS A 272 3.45 -14.48 -10.15
C CYS A 272 3.32 -13.42 -9.05
N MET A 273 4.10 -12.35 -9.13
CA MET A 273 3.88 -11.15 -8.34
C MET A 273 2.50 -10.52 -8.63
N ALA A 274 1.83 -10.05 -7.58
CA ALA A 274 0.57 -9.34 -7.70
C ALA A 274 0.72 -8.04 -8.51
N PRO A 275 -0.36 -7.57 -9.18
CA PRO A 275 -0.35 -6.25 -9.82
C PRO A 275 0.08 -5.17 -8.82
N VAL A 276 0.75 -4.11 -9.27
CA VAL A 276 1.09 -2.99 -8.38
C VAL A 276 -0.20 -2.26 -7.97
N PHE A 277 -0.43 -2.14 -6.65
CA PHE A 277 -1.65 -1.57 -6.06
C PHE A 277 -1.30 -0.69 -4.85
N ASP A 278 -2.28 0.00 -4.26
CA ASP A 278 -2.09 0.85 -3.07
C ASP A 278 -0.97 1.90 -3.23
N ASN A 279 -1.25 2.90 -4.07
CA ASN A 279 -0.32 3.96 -4.46
C ASN A 279 -0.76 5.34 -3.94
N ASN A 280 -1.67 5.38 -2.97
CA ASN A 280 -2.27 6.61 -2.46
C ASN A 280 -1.27 7.56 -1.78
N GLN A 281 -0.09 7.05 -1.42
CA GLN A 281 1.05 7.81 -0.88
C GLN A 281 2.07 8.25 -1.94
N SER A 282 1.80 7.96 -3.22
CA SER A 282 2.62 8.43 -4.35
C SER A 282 2.29 9.88 -4.71
N LEU A 283 3.16 10.52 -5.49
CA LEU A 283 2.94 11.85 -6.07
C LEU A 283 2.75 12.95 -5.01
N LEU A 284 3.33 12.75 -3.83
CA LEU A 284 3.42 13.75 -2.76
C LEU A 284 2.04 14.29 -2.37
N PRO A 285 1.06 13.44 -1.94
CA PRO A 285 -0.32 13.87 -1.73
C PRO A 285 -0.45 14.98 -0.68
N TYR A 286 0.50 15.03 0.26
CA TYR A 286 0.52 15.97 1.37
C TYR A 286 1.37 17.23 1.13
N ALA A 287 2.02 17.36 -0.03
CA ALA A 287 2.80 18.55 -0.36
C ALA A 287 1.88 19.74 -0.57
N GLU A 288 2.24 20.88 0.00
CA GLU A 288 1.55 22.16 -0.17
C GLU A 288 2.37 23.09 -1.08
N GLU A 289 1.82 24.25 -1.44
CA GLU A 289 2.48 25.18 -2.36
C GLU A 289 3.89 25.59 -1.90
N GLN A 290 4.04 25.87 -0.60
CA GLN A 290 5.34 26.20 0.02
C GLN A 290 6.35 25.04 -0.05
N ASP A 291 5.88 23.79 -0.01
CA ASP A 291 6.72 22.61 -0.11
C ASP A 291 7.24 22.45 -1.54
N PHE A 292 6.40 22.74 -2.54
CA PHE A 292 6.81 22.75 -3.94
C PHE A 292 7.82 23.84 -4.26
N GLN A 293 7.70 25.00 -3.61
CA GLN A 293 8.71 26.07 -3.72
C GLN A 293 10.07 25.59 -3.18
N GLN A 294 10.07 24.76 -2.13
CA GLN A 294 11.27 24.21 -1.48
C GLN A 294 11.40 22.69 -1.63
N VAL A 295 11.18 22.19 -2.86
CA VAL A 295 11.06 20.75 -3.11
C VAL A 295 12.23 19.93 -2.56
N GLY A 296 13.48 20.43 -2.66
CA GLY A 296 14.65 19.73 -2.12
C GLY A 296 14.57 19.45 -0.62
N SER A 297 14.12 20.44 0.17
CA SER A 297 13.89 20.27 1.60
C SER A 297 12.73 19.33 1.89
N TYR A 298 11.68 19.36 1.05
CA TYR A 298 10.51 18.50 1.24
C TYR A 298 10.84 17.03 0.97
N VAL A 299 11.51 16.73 -0.15
CA VAL A 299 11.82 15.35 -0.57
C VAL A 299 12.95 14.73 0.23
N GLU A 300 13.84 15.51 0.86
CA GLU A 300 14.87 14.99 1.78
C GLU A 300 14.26 14.17 2.92
N SER A 301 13.09 14.56 3.41
CA SER A 301 12.39 13.83 4.47
C SER A 301 11.67 12.55 4.00
N LYS A 302 11.67 12.27 2.69
CA LYS A 302 10.94 11.15 2.10
C LYS A 302 11.88 9.98 1.89
N ILE A 303 11.54 8.83 2.47
CA ILE A 303 12.34 7.61 2.40
C ILE A 303 11.48 6.50 1.80
N PRO A 304 11.99 5.71 0.84
CA PRO A 304 11.29 4.53 0.36
C PRO A 304 11.20 3.45 1.45
N HIS A 305 10.17 2.61 1.40
CA HIS A 305 10.15 1.40 2.25
C HIS A 305 11.12 0.31 1.76
N ILE A 306 11.43 0.28 0.46
CA ILE A 306 12.37 -0.67 -0.14
C ILE A 306 13.64 0.10 -0.51
N GLY A 307 14.74 -0.18 0.21
CA GLY A 307 16.00 0.54 0.08
C GLY A 307 16.10 1.73 1.04
N GLU A 308 17.17 2.51 0.90
CA GLU A 308 17.46 3.65 1.79
C GLU A 308 17.25 5.01 1.10
N ASP A 309 17.26 5.03 -0.23
CA ASP A 309 17.15 6.23 -1.06
C ASP A 309 16.52 5.88 -2.41
N PHE A 310 15.56 6.69 -2.87
CA PHE A 310 14.78 6.41 -4.08
C PHE A 310 15.65 6.28 -5.34
N VAL A 311 16.60 7.21 -5.53
CA VAL A 311 17.45 7.22 -6.73
C VAL A 311 18.42 6.03 -6.70
N ASN A 312 19.05 5.79 -5.56
CA ASN A 312 20.03 4.72 -5.41
C ASN A 312 19.38 3.34 -5.59
N ILE A 313 18.24 3.07 -4.94
CA ILE A 313 17.59 1.76 -5.08
C ILE A 313 17.11 1.53 -6.51
N ALA A 314 16.54 2.54 -7.18
CA ALA A 314 16.12 2.44 -8.58
C ALA A 314 17.29 2.13 -9.51
N LYS A 315 18.45 2.79 -9.31
CA LYS A 315 19.68 2.48 -10.05
C LYS A 315 20.16 1.05 -9.80
N ALA A 316 20.09 0.57 -8.56
CA ALA A 316 20.52 -0.78 -8.20
C ALA A 316 19.65 -1.87 -8.83
N VAL A 317 18.35 -1.62 -8.99
CA VAL A 317 17.42 -2.58 -9.62
C VAL A 317 17.23 -2.38 -11.13
N MET A 318 17.89 -1.39 -11.73
CA MET A 318 17.75 -1.01 -13.13
C MET A 318 18.11 -2.16 -14.09
N SER A 319 17.22 -2.46 -15.03
CA SER A 319 17.50 -3.33 -16.18
C SER A 319 17.59 -2.51 -17.47
N PRO A 320 18.18 -3.03 -18.58
CA PRO A 320 18.18 -2.33 -19.87
C PRO A 320 16.78 -1.97 -20.36
N ALA A 321 15.79 -2.85 -20.16
CA ALA A 321 14.40 -2.61 -20.54
C ALA A 321 13.80 -1.47 -19.72
N ILE A 322 13.96 -1.49 -18.39
CA ILE A 322 13.47 -0.41 -17.52
C ILE A 322 14.14 0.93 -17.87
N ARG A 323 15.46 0.92 -18.16
CA ARG A 323 16.17 2.13 -18.59
C ARG A 323 15.56 2.70 -19.87
N SER A 324 15.24 1.85 -20.85
CA SER A 324 14.57 2.26 -22.09
C SER A 324 13.20 2.88 -21.79
N ASP A 325 12.41 2.26 -20.92
CA ASP A 325 11.08 2.74 -20.56
C ASP A 325 11.16 4.11 -19.84
N LEU A 326 12.15 4.31 -18.97
CA LEU A 326 12.38 5.60 -18.31
C LEU A 326 12.84 6.69 -19.27
N ILE A 327 13.65 6.36 -20.29
CA ILE A 327 14.01 7.31 -21.35
C ILE A 327 12.76 7.75 -22.10
N ASN A 328 11.86 6.82 -22.42
CA ASN A 328 10.59 7.10 -23.10
C ASN A 328 9.59 7.85 -22.22
N LEU A 329 9.64 7.66 -20.89
CA LEU A 329 8.83 8.38 -19.92
C LEU A 329 9.33 9.80 -19.65
N HIS A 330 10.58 10.13 -20.04
CA HIS A 330 11.07 11.51 -19.92
C HIS A 330 10.25 12.47 -20.79
N GLY A 331 9.87 13.60 -20.23
CA GLY A 331 8.92 14.54 -20.81
C GLY A 331 7.45 14.19 -20.58
N PHE A 332 7.14 13.13 -19.83
CA PHE A 332 5.76 12.70 -19.57
C PHE A 332 4.87 13.83 -19.02
N LYS A 333 3.62 13.84 -19.50
CA LYS A 333 2.54 14.75 -19.11
C LYS A 333 1.32 13.95 -18.72
N PHE A 334 0.75 14.27 -17.57
CA PHE A 334 -0.48 13.64 -17.13
C PHE A 334 -1.66 14.14 -17.96
N SER A 335 -2.57 13.22 -18.26
CA SER A 335 -3.92 13.59 -18.70
C SER A 335 -4.67 14.16 -17.50
N TYR A 336 -4.91 15.47 -17.51
CA TYR A 336 -5.58 16.18 -16.41
C TYR A 336 -7.01 15.69 -16.22
N ILE A 337 -7.37 15.41 -14.97
CA ILE A 337 -8.73 15.11 -14.55
C ILE A 337 -9.28 16.35 -13.85
N ASP A 338 -10.40 16.87 -14.35
CA ASP A 338 -11.02 18.08 -13.82
C ASP A 338 -11.37 17.94 -12.34
N SER A 339 -10.91 18.90 -11.54
CA SER A 339 -10.97 18.82 -10.08
C SER A 339 -10.77 20.20 -9.46
N ASP A 340 -11.60 20.51 -8.47
CA ASP A 340 -11.48 21.69 -7.62
C ASP A 340 -10.35 21.56 -6.58
N ARG A 341 -9.97 20.33 -6.21
CA ARG A 341 -8.95 20.08 -5.17
C ARG A 341 -7.55 19.78 -5.71
N PHE A 342 -7.45 19.29 -6.95
CA PHE A 342 -6.18 18.91 -7.58
C PHE A 342 -5.94 19.78 -8.82
N SER A 343 -5.20 20.87 -8.65
CA SER A 343 -5.04 21.88 -9.70
C SER A 343 -4.07 21.47 -10.82
N LYS A 344 -4.19 22.12 -11.97
CA LYS A 344 -3.26 21.94 -13.10
C LYS A 344 -1.83 22.37 -12.74
N GLU A 345 -1.69 23.42 -11.93
CA GLU A 345 -0.41 23.96 -11.48
C GLU A 345 0.32 22.96 -10.58
N ARG A 346 -0.42 22.29 -9.68
CA ARG A 346 0.10 21.17 -8.88
C ARG A 346 0.61 20.06 -9.79
N LEU A 347 -0.23 19.63 -10.73
CA LEU A 347 0.11 18.53 -11.64
C LEU A 347 1.34 18.85 -12.48
N TYR A 348 1.42 20.05 -13.05
CA TYR A 348 2.58 20.54 -13.79
C TYR A 348 3.86 20.55 -12.94
N THR A 349 3.75 20.90 -11.66
CA THR A 349 4.87 20.85 -10.72
C THR A 349 5.32 19.42 -10.45
N ILE A 350 4.38 18.50 -10.24
CA ILE A 350 4.66 17.07 -10.07
C ILE A 350 5.35 16.50 -11.32
N GLU A 351 4.91 16.86 -12.54
CA GLU A 351 5.57 16.46 -13.78
C GLU A 351 7.03 16.92 -13.82
N LYS A 352 7.34 18.15 -13.40
CA LYS A 352 8.73 18.62 -13.32
C LYS A 352 9.55 17.78 -12.34
N ILE A 353 9.00 17.51 -11.16
CA ILE A 353 9.66 16.69 -10.14
C ILE A 353 9.95 15.29 -10.69
N ILE A 354 8.97 14.65 -11.33
CA ILE A 354 9.12 13.34 -11.95
C ILE A 354 10.21 13.35 -13.02
N ASN A 355 10.24 14.36 -13.88
CA ASN A 355 11.26 14.48 -14.92
C ASN A 355 12.67 14.69 -14.35
N THR A 356 12.80 15.50 -13.30
CA THR A 356 14.06 15.67 -12.56
C THR A 356 14.49 14.35 -11.92
N GLN A 357 13.56 13.62 -11.31
CA GLN A 357 13.83 12.31 -10.68
C GLN A 357 14.27 11.26 -11.70
N ILE A 358 13.57 11.16 -12.84
CA ILE A 358 13.95 10.28 -13.96
C ILE A 358 15.37 10.62 -14.44
N SER A 359 15.69 11.91 -14.59
CA SER A 359 17.03 12.36 -15.01
C SER A 359 18.10 11.92 -14.02
N GLY A 360 17.85 12.09 -12.71
CA GLY A 360 18.75 11.63 -11.64
C GLY A 360 18.95 10.11 -11.62
N ILE A 361 17.87 9.34 -11.81
CA ILE A 361 17.92 7.87 -11.92
C ILE A 361 18.73 7.44 -13.15
N LEU A 362 18.55 8.10 -14.30
CA LEU A 362 19.24 7.76 -15.55
C LEU A 362 20.70 8.19 -15.59
N ASP A 363 21.11 9.15 -14.74
CA ASP A 363 22.48 9.66 -14.68
C ASP A 363 23.52 8.54 -14.53
N LYS A 364 24.71 8.73 -15.10
CA LYS A 364 25.78 7.72 -15.05
C LYS A 364 26.51 7.70 -13.70
N ASN A 365 26.52 8.82 -12.99
CA ASN A 365 27.13 8.93 -11.68
C ASN A 365 26.23 8.34 -10.61
N LYS A 366 26.84 7.91 -9.51
CA LYS A 366 26.08 7.58 -8.30
C LYS A 366 25.48 8.89 -7.77
N MET A 367 24.16 8.93 -7.65
CA MET A 367 23.42 10.07 -7.12
C MET A 367 22.45 9.58 -6.05
N TYR A 368 22.22 10.41 -5.05
CA TYR A 368 21.18 10.29 -4.04
C TYR A 368 20.07 11.30 -4.32
N THR A 369 18.87 11.05 -3.80
CA THR A 369 17.68 11.90 -4.01
C THR A 369 17.95 13.37 -3.65
N VAL A 370 18.69 13.60 -2.56
CA VAL A 370 19.06 14.96 -2.10
C VAL A 370 20.02 15.70 -3.04
N GLU A 371 20.81 14.97 -3.84
CA GLU A 371 21.70 15.56 -4.84
C GLU A 371 20.94 15.89 -6.13
N VAL A 372 19.90 15.10 -6.44
CA VAL A 372 18.98 15.35 -7.55
C VAL A 372 18.08 16.55 -7.26
N PHE A 373 17.71 16.75 -5.99
CA PHE A 373 16.93 17.89 -5.51
C PHE A 373 17.70 18.67 -4.44
N PRO A 374 18.72 19.45 -4.84
CA PRO A 374 19.51 20.22 -3.89
C PRO A 374 18.62 21.24 -3.16
N LYS A 375 18.90 21.44 -1.87
CA LYS A 375 18.22 22.49 -1.10
C LYS A 375 18.46 23.84 -1.75
N GLN A 376 17.40 24.61 -1.88
CA GLN A 376 17.54 26.01 -2.23
C GLN A 376 18.09 26.73 -1.01
N GLU A 377 19.28 27.32 -1.13
CA GLU A 377 19.79 28.22 -0.09
C GLU A 377 18.84 29.41 0.06
N SER A 378 18.43 29.67 1.30
CA SER A 378 17.68 30.88 1.62
C SER A 378 18.46 32.13 1.18
N VAL A 379 17.76 33.19 0.78
CA VAL A 379 18.40 34.48 0.46
C VAL A 379 19.23 34.99 1.65
N LEU A 380 18.80 34.69 2.88
CA LEU A 380 19.53 35.02 4.12
C LEU A 380 20.83 34.24 4.28
N SER A 381 20.86 32.94 3.96
CA SER A 381 22.10 32.13 4.00
C SER A 381 23.09 32.55 2.91
N LYS A 382 22.59 32.94 1.73
CA LYS A 382 23.43 33.58 0.70
C LYS A 382 24.01 34.91 1.18
N LEU A 383 23.20 35.76 1.81
CA LEU A 383 23.65 37.04 2.37
C LEU A 383 24.66 36.85 3.51
N HIS A 384 24.46 35.88 4.40
CA HIS A 384 25.40 35.56 5.48
C HIS A 384 26.72 34.99 4.94
N ASN A 385 26.67 34.09 3.94
CA ASN A 385 27.89 33.59 3.28
C ASN A 385 28.63 34.71 2.54
N TYR A 386 27.89 35.64 1.91
CA TYR A 386 28.48 36.80 1.24
C TYR A 386 29.10 37.80 2.24
N GLN A 387 28.43 38.07 3.37
CA GLN A 387 28.98 38.90 4.45
C GLN A 387 30.20 38.24 5.13
N GLY A 388 30.18 36.92 5.30
CA GLY A 388 31.31 36.12 5.79
C GLY A 388 32.52 36.22 4.86
N GLN A 389 32.34 36.08 3.55
CA GLN A 389 33.41 36.22 2.55
C GLN A 389 33.96 37.67 2.45
N ILE A 390 33.10 38.70 2.59
CA ILE A 390 33.55 40.10 2.67
C ILE A 390 34.35 40.36 3.96
N SER A 391 33.99 39.72 5.07
CA SER A 391 34.73 39.87 6.33
C SER A 391 36.11 39.21 6.27
N LEU A 392 36.21 38.01 5.68
CA LEU A 392 37.47 37.27 5.50
C LEU A 392 38.44 38.00 4.56
N SER A 393 37.95 38.51 3.42
CA SER A 393 38.77 39.30 2.47
C SER A 393 39.20 40.66 3.02
N ARG A 394 38.44 41.26 3.95
CA ARG A 394 38.88 42.47 4.70
C ARG A 394 39.95 42.15 5.73
N THR A 395 39.88 41.01 6.42
CA THR A 395 40.94 40.58 7.34
C THR A 395 42.23 40.23 6.61
N GLU A 396 42.18 39.56 5.46
CA GLU A 396 43.38 39.26 4.66
C GLU A 396 44.07 40.55 4.16
N ASN A 397 43.31 41.52 3.64
CA ASN A 397 43.85 42.84 3.23
C ASN A 397 44.45 43.66 4.39
N LEU A 398 43.91 43.53 5.62
CA LEU A 398 44.47 44.18 6.81
C LEU A 398 45.75 43.50 7.30
N THR A 399 45.87 42.19 7.07
CA THR A 399 47.05 41.41 7.45
C THR A 399 48.21 41.67 6.47
N GLU A 400 47.93 41.76 5.17
CA GLU A 400 48.92 42.15 4.15
C GLU A 400 49.40 43.60 4.31
N LYS A 401 48.51 44.54 4.65
CA LYS A 401 48.91 45.93 4.95
C LYS A 401 49.74 46.08 6.22
N LYS A 402 49.58 45.21 7.22
CA LYS A 402 50.44 45.21 8.41
C LYS A 402 51.84 44.68 8.11
N ILE A 403 51.97 43.68 7.23
CA ILE A 403 53.27 43.11 6.84
C ILE A 403 54.11 44.11 6.01
N GLN A 404 53.46 45.08 5.34
CA GLN A 404 54.15 46.13 4.57
C GLN A 404 54.62 47.34 5.40
N ILE A 405 54.23 47.45 6.67
CA ILE A 405 54.63 48.57 7.57
C ILE A 405 55.80 48.17 8.50
N GLU A 406 56.20 46.89 8.52
CA GLU A 406 57.33 46.37 9.32
C GLU A 406 58.57 45.98 8.49
N LYS A 407 58.75 46.57 7.30
CA LYS A 407 60.02 46.59 6.56
C LYS A 407 60.39 48.02 6.22
#